data_AF-A0A9E5LGJ5-F1
#
_entry.id   AF-A0A9E5LGJ5-F1
#
_cell.length_a   1.000
_cell.length_b   1.000
_cell.length_c   1.000
_cell.angle_alpha   90.00
_cell.angle_beta   90.00
_cell.angle_gamma   90.00
#
_symmetry.space_group_name_H-M   'P 1'
#
loop_
_entity.id
_entity.type
_entity.pdbx_description
1 polymer ?
#
loop_
_entity_poly.entity_id
_entity_poly.type
_entity_poly.pdbx_seq_one_letter_code
_entity_poly.pdbx_strand_id
1 'polypeptide(L)'
;MRSDWVLPICTGHERLKDENGDKAHPTQKPESLLHRVLVGSTNPGDVILDPFFGTGTTGAVAKMLGRNFIGIEREEAYRKVAEKRISKVRKYDSAALAVTTGKRAEPRVPFGQLVERGMLRPGEELLSLNGRYKAKVRADGTLVGADIKGSIHQVGAKLEGAPSCNGWTYWGYKRDGKTVPIDMLRQQIRSEMN
;
A
#
# COMPACT_ATOMS: atom_id res chain seq x y z
N MET A 1 -4.88 -0.39 -9.58
CA MET A 1 -6.16 -1.04 -9.94
C MET A 1 -6.72 -0.28 -11.14
N ARG A 2 -7.23 -0.96 -12.17
CA ARG A 2 -7.91 -0.27 -13.28
C ARG A 2 -9.20 0.41 -12.78
N SER A 3 -9.64 1.47 -13.44
CA SER A 3 -10.88 2.20 -13.11
C SER A 3 -12.14 1.54 -13.68
N ASP A 4 -12.00 0.61 -14.63
CA ASP A 4 -13.07 -0.21 -15.19
C ASP A 4 -13.10 -1.60 -14.53
N TRP A 5 -14.25 -1.96 -13.93
CA TRP A 5 -14.42 -3.23 -13.21
C TRP A 5 -15.52 -4.08 -13.85
N VAL A 6 -15.12 -5.22 -14.42
CA VAL A 6 -16.06 -6.25 -14.88
C VAL A 6 -16.38 -7.16 -13.69
N LEU A 7 -17.62 -7.09 -13.19
CA LEU A 7 -18.12 -7.87 -12.07
C LEU A 7 -19.48 -8.48 -12.42
N PRO A 8 -19.75 -9.74 -12.05
CA PRO A 8 -21.07 -10.34 -12.24
C PRO A 8 -22.12 -9.66 -11.35
N ILE A 9 -23.37 -9.73 -11.78
CA ILE A 9 -24.52 -9.28 -10.97
C ILE A 9 -24.79 -10.23 -9.80
N CYS A 10 -25.48 -9.73 -8.76
CA CYS A 10 -25.86 -10.53 -7.58
C CYS A 10 -26.98 -11.53 -7.93
N THR A 11 -26.61 -12.81 -8.06
CA THR A 11 -27.48 -13.94 -8.43
C THR A 11 -27.12 -15.21 -7.64
N GLY A 12 -27.84 -16.30 -7.87
CA GLY A 12 -27.58 -17.59 -7.21
C GLY A 12 -27.75 -17.54 -5.69
N HIS A 13 -26.86 -18.24 -4.97
CA HIS A 13 -26.90 -18.32 -3.50
C HIS A 13 -26.61 -17.00 -2.78
N GLU A 14 -25.92 -16.07 -3.45
CA GLU A 14 -25.66 -14.74 -2.89
C GLU A 14 -26.94 -13.90 -2.82
N ARG A 15 -27.86 -14.12 -3.77
CA ARG A 15 -29.10 -13.36 -3.84
C ARG A 15 -30.07 -13.82 -2.75
N LEU A 16 -30.30 -12.94 -1.79
CA LEU A 16 -31.13 -13.26 -0.62
C LEU A 16 -32.60 -13.35 -1.01
N LYS A 17 -33.27 -14.33 -0.42
CA LYS A 17 -34.70 -14.57 -0.58
C LYS A 17 -35.42 -14.32 0.75
N ASP A 18 -36.65 -13.84 0.66
CA ASP A 18 -37.55 -13.71 1.80
C ASP A 18 -38.21 -15.06 2.14
N GLU A 19 -39.14 -15.05 3.08
CA GLU A 19 -39.85 -16.25 3.56
C GLU A 19 -40.73 -16.88 2.47
N ASN A 20 -41.16 -16.11 1.47
CA ASN A 20 -41.96 -16.57 0.34
C ASN A 20 -41.10 -17.11 -0.81
N GLY A 21 -39.77 -16.99 -0.69
CA GLY A 21 -38.82 -17.40 -1.74
C GLY A 21 -38.59 -16.34 -2.82
N ASP A 22 -39.17 -15.15 -2.64
CA ASP A 22 -39.01 -13.99 -3.52
C ASP A 22 -37.74 -13.21 -3.19
N LYS A 23 -37.35 -12.27 -4.06
CA LYS A 23 -36.16 -11.44 -3.85
C LYS A 23 -36.36 -10.56 -2.62
N ALA A 24 -35.57 -10.80 -1.57
CA ALA A 24 -35.66 -10.04 -0.32
C ALA A 24 -35.37 -8.54 -0.50
N HIS A 25 -34.58 -8.18 -1.52
CA HIS A 25 -34.31 -6.78 -1.87
C HIS A 25 -34.19 -6.60 -3.39
N PRO A 26 -34.80 -5.56 -3.97
CA PRO A 26 -34.78 -5.35 -5.42
C PRO A 26 -33.37 -5.04 -5.92
N THR A 27 -32.59 -4.27 -5.16
CA THR A 27 -31.32 -3.67 -5.60
C THR A 27 -30.10 -4.16 -4.82
N GLN A 28 -30.14 -5.39 -4.29
CA GLN A 28 -28.99 -6.01 -3.60
C GLN A 28 -27.72 -5.92 -4.45
N LYS A 29 -26.64 -5.38 -3.86
CA LYS A 29 -25.35 -5.23 -4.52
C LYS A 29 -24.49 -6.49 -4.36
N PRO A 30 -23.68 -6.84 -5.38
CA PRO A 30 -22.80 -8.01 -5.32
C PRO A 30 -21.67 -7.80 -4.29
N GLU A 31 -21.34 -8.83 -3.53
CA GLU A 31 -20.26 -8.81 -2.54
C GLU A 31 -18.90 -8.50 -3.17
N SER A 32 -18.66 -8.96 -4.41
CA SER A 32 -17.41 -8.73 -5.15
C SER A 32 -17.10 -7.25 -5.36
N LEU A 33 -18.13 -6.42 -5.53
CA LEU A 33 -17.99 -4.97 -5.64
C LEU A 33 -17.49 -4.38 -4.31
N LEU A 34 -18.19 -4.71 -3.22
CA LEU A 34 -17.85 -4.19 -1.90
C LEU A 34 -16.50 -4.70 -1.42
N HIS A 35 -16.14 -5.93 -1.76
CA HIS A 35 -14.82 -6.48 -1.45
C HIS A 35 -13.72 -5.61 -2.05
N ARG A 36 -13.87 -5.23 -3.32
CA ARG A 36 -12.88 -4.41 -4.03
C ARG A 36 -12.79 -2.99 -3.47
N VAL A 37 -13.94 -2.39 -3.14
CA VAL A 37 -13.98 -1.07 -2.48
C VAL A 37 -13.24 -1.14 -1.15
N LEU A 38 -13.63 -2.05 -0.25
CA LEU A 38 -13.08 -2.10 1.10
C LEU A 38 -11.59 -2.45 1.11
N VAL A 39 -11.14 -3.40 0.29
CA VAL A 39 -9.70 -3.70 0.18
C VAL A 39 -8.92 -2.53 -0.41
N GLY A 40 -9.52 -1.77 -1.33
CA GLY A 40 -8.85 -0.66 -2.01
C GLY A 40 -8.76 0.63 -1.20
N SER A 41 -9.65 0.85 -0.21
CA SER A 41 -9.76 2.13 0.50
C SER A 41 -9.73 2.04 2.03
N THR A 42 -9.56 0.86 2.62
CA THR A 42 -9.60 0.67 4.09
C THR A 42 -8.63 -0.41 4.57
N ASN A 43 -8.24 -0.32 5.83
CA ASN A 43 -7.43 -1.31 6.52
C ASN A 43 -8.31 -2.23 7.40
N PRO A 44 -7.86 -3.46 7.70
CA PRO A 44 -8.47 -4.27 8.76
C PRO A 44 -8.55 -3.48 10.08
N GLY A 45 -9.69 -3.58 10.78
CA GLY A 45 -9.97 -2.83 12.00
C GLY A 45 -10.70 -1.48 11.79
N ASP A 46 -10.64 -0.90 10.58
CA ASP A 46 -11.37 0.33 10.27
C ASP A 46 -12.89 0.15 10.43
N VAL A 47 -13.61 1.26 10.65
CA VAL A 47 -15.08 1.29 10.77
C VAL A 47 -15.71 1.79 9.48
N ILE A 48 -16.59 0.99 8.90
CA ILE A 48 -17.33 1.33 7.67
C ILE A 48 -18.74 1.79 8.00
N LEU A 49 -19.09 3.02 7.62
CA LEU A 49 -20.47 3.51 7.71
C LEU A 49 -21.21 3.27 6.39
N ASP A 50 -22.37 2.63 6.45
CA ASP A 50 -23.32 2.51 5.35
C ASP A 50 -24.69 3.07 5.76
N PRO A 51 -25.07 4.27 5.28
CA PRO A 51 -26.35 4.89 5.63
C PRO A 51 -27.56 4.29 4.91
N PHE A 52 -27.35 3.38 3.96
CA PHE A 52 -28.40 2.72 3.17
C PHE A 52 -28.16 1.20 3.15
N PHE A 53 -28.18 0.61 4.33
CA PHE A 53 -27.63 -0.73 4.57
C PHE A 53 -28.38 -1.84 3.81
N GLY A 54 -29.68 -1.66 3.54
CA GLY A 54 -30.51 -2.66 2.86
C GLY A 54 -30.39 -4.02 3.54
N THR A 55 -30.06 -5.05 2.75
CA THR A 55 -29.84 -6.42 3.26
C THR A 55 -28.40 -6.70 3.70
N GLY A 56 -27.63 -5.65 4.01
CA GLY A 56 -26.37 -5.74 4.74
C GLY A 56 -25.17 -6.25 3.94
N THR A 57 -25.11 -6.07 2.62
CA THR A 57 -23.92 -6.47 1.82
C THR A 57 -22.65 -5.83 2.36
N THR A 58 -22.67 -4.53 2.68
CA THR A 58 -21.50 -3.83 3.23
C THR A 58 -21.03 -4.43 4.55
N GLY A 59 -21.96 -4.71 5.47
CA GLY A 59 -21.62 -5.29 6.78
C GLY A 59 -21.12 -6.73 6.68
N ALA A 60 -21.72 -7.53 5.79
CA ALA A 60 -21.26 -8.90 5.53
C ALA A 60 -19.81 -8.90 5.02
N VAL A 61 -19.51 -8.10 4.01
CA VAL A 61 -18.16 -8.04 3.45
C VAL A 61 -17.17 -7.39 4.41
N ALA A 62 -17.56 -6.33 5.14
CA ALA A 62 -16.73 -5.70 6.15
C ALA A 62 -16.32 -6.70 7.24
N LYS A 63 -17.29 -7.44 7.81
CA LYS A 63 -17.03 -8.46 8.83
C LYS A 63 -16.12 -9.57 8.30
N MET A 64 -16.38 -10.07 7.09
CA MET A 64 -15.56 -11.09 6.44
C MET A 64 -14.10 -10.63 6.30
N LEU A 65 -13.92 -9.38 5.88
CA LEU A 65 -12.62 -8.73 5.69
C LEU A 65 -11.99 -8.18 6.99
N GLY A 66 -12.58 -8.44 8.15
CA GLY A 66 -12.04 -7.99 9.44
C GLY A 66 -12.11 -6.50 9.70
N ARG A 67 -13.04 -5.79 9.06
CA ARG A 67 -13.43 -4.41 9.37
C ARG A 67 -14.64 -4.40 10.30
N ASN A 68 -14.78 -3.32 11.06
CA ASN A 68 -16.00 -2.99 11.80
C ASN A 68 -16.97 -2.28 10.86
N PHE A 69 -18.27 -2.26 11.19
CA PHE A 69 -19.25 -1.53 10.40
C PHE A 69 -20.38 -0.96 11.25
N ILE A 70 -20.99 0.10 10.73
CA ILE A 70 -22.23 0.71 11.23
C ILE A 70 -23.18 0.76 10.03
N GLY A 71 -24.28 0.02 10.11
CA GLY A 71 -25.32 0.01 9.08
C GLY A 71 -26.57 0.72 9.56
N ILE A 72 -27.10 1.64 8.75
CA ILE A 72 -28.37 2.33 9.02
C ILE A 72 -29.38 1.89 7.95
N GLU A 73 -30.54 1.41 8.39
CA GLU A 73 -31.64 1.00 7.52
C GLU A 73 -32.97 1.30 8.19
N ARG A 74 -33.89 1.85 7.41
CA ARG A 74 -35.24 2.22 7.84
C ARG A 74 -36.16 1.00 7.90
N GLU A 75 -36.11 0.16 6.87
CA GLU A 75 -37.03 -0.95 6.68
C GLU A 75 -36.69 -2.15 7.59
N GLU A 76 -37.59 -2.50 8.51
CA GLU A 76 -37.36 -3.57 9.48
C GLU A 76 -37.16 -4.93 8.81
N ALA A 77 -37.89 -5.21 7.73
CA ALA A 77 -37.74 -6.45 6.96
C ALA A 77 -36.31 -6.62 6.42
N TYR A 78 -35.70 -5.54 5.93
CA TYR A 78 -34.33 -5.58 5.41
C TYR A 78 -33.30 -5.76 6.54
N ARG A 79 -33.52 -5.11 7.69
CA ARG A 79 -32.69 -5.31 8.89
C ARG A 79 -32.67 -6.76 9.35
N LYS A 80 -33.83 -7.42 9.43
CA LYS A 80 -33.92 -8.85 9.81
C LYS A 80 -33.12 -9.75 8.87
N VAL A 81 -33.21 -9.50 7.56
CA VAL A 81 -32.45 -10.24 6.55
C VAL A 81 -30.94 -9.98 6.69
N ALA A 82 -30.54 -8.73 6.92
CA ALA A 82 -29.14 -8.34 7.11
C ALA A 82 -28.54 -9.01 8.36
N GLU A 83 -29.23 -8.96 9.51
CA GLU A 83 -28.79 -9.60 10.76
C GLU A 83 -28.59 -11.11 10.58
N LYS A 84 -29.57 -11.79 9.97
CA LYS A 84 -29.48 -13.22 9.67
C LYS A 84 -28.30 -13.55 8.76
N ARG A 85 -28.06 -12.76 7.71
CA ARG A 85 -26.91 -12.92 6.81
C ARG A 85 -25.59 -12.75 7.58
N ILE A 86 -25.43 -11.64 8.28
CA ILE A 86 -24.17 -11.25 8.94
C ILE A 86 -23.83 -12.20 10.09
N SER A 87 -24.83 -12.76 10.79
CA SER A 87 -24.61 -13.77 11.83
C SER A 87 -23.86 -15.00 11.31
N LYS A 88 -24.07 -15.37 10.03
CA LYS A 88 -23.44 -16.52 9.38
C LYS A 88 -22.07 -16.22 8.77
N VAL A 89 -21.71 -14.94 8.64
CA VAL A 89 -20.42 -14.54 8.09
C VAL A 89 -19.31 -14.83 9.08
N ARG A 90 -18.31 -15.57 8.62
CA ARG A 90 -17.05 -15.79 9.33
C ARG A 90 -16.00 -14.79 8.83
N LYS A 91 -15.25 -14.23 9.77
CA LYS A 91 -14.09 -13.38 9.48
C LYS A 91 -12.97 -14.27 8.93
N TYR A 92 -12.25 -13.81 7.91
CA TYR A 92 -11.06 -14.49 7.42
C TYR A 92 -9.92 -14.44 8.45
N ASP A 93 -9.04 -15.43 8.39
CA ASP A 93 -7.87 -15.50 9.25
C ASP A 93 -6.94 -14.30 9.05
N SER A 94 -6.26 -13.88 10.11
CA SER A 94 -5.39 -12.69 10.10
C SER A 94 -4.32 -12.74 9.00
N ALA A 95 -3.77 -13.92 8.72
CA ALA A 95 -2.80 -14.12 7.64
C ALA A 95 -3.39 -13.84 6.26
N ALA A 96 -4.66 -14.18 6.02
CA ALA A 96 -5.36 -13.92 4.75
C ALA A 96 -5.80 -12.46 4.60
N LEU A 97 -5.87 -11.71 5.71
CA LEU A 97 -6.18 -10.27 5.72
C LEU A 97 -4.95 -9.37 5.54
N ALA A 98 -3.73 -9.94 5.61
CA ALA A 98 -2.50 -9.20 5.41
C ALA A 98 -2.42 -8.70 3.96
N VAL A 99 -2.41 -7.37 3.79
CA VAL A 99 -2.21 -6.75 2.48
C VAL A 99 -0.72 -6.51 2.28
N THR A 100 -0.21 -6.78 1.08
CA THR A 100 1.16 -6.39 0.72
C THR A 100 1.30 -4.87 0.85
N THR A 101 2.01 -4.42 1.87
CA THR A 101 2.28 -3.00 2.09
C THR A 101 3.17 -2.48 0.96
N GLY A 102 2.81 -1.35 0.35
CA GLY A 102 3.64 -0.74 -0.69
C GLY A 102 4.96 -0.22 -0.13
N LYS A 103 5.98 -0.07 -0.99
CA LYS A 103 7.34 0.42 -0.64
C LYS A 103 7.41 1.76 0.12
N ARG A 104 6.31 2.53 0.12
CA ARG A 104 6.19 3.81 0.87
C ARG A 104 5.91 3.62 2.36
N ALA A 105 5.41 2.46 2.78
CA ALA A 105 5.14 2.15 4.18
C ALA A 105 6.37 1.60 4.92
N GLU A 106 7.45 1.27 4.19
CA GLU A 106 8.71 0.83 4.79
C GLU A 106 9.34 1.95 5.62
N PRO A 107 10.00 1.65 6.75
CA PRO A 107 10.69 2.64 7.57
C PRO A 107 11.58 3.56 6.74
N ARG A 108 11.49 4.86 7.02
CA ARG A 108 12.29 5.87 6.32
C ARG A 108 13.72 5.82 6.86
N VAL A 109 14.65 5.53 5.96
CA VAL A 109 16.09 5.55 6.22
C VAL A 109 16.68 6.77 5.49
N PRO A 110 17.13 7.81 6.21
CA PRO A 110 17.84 8.94 5.62
C PRO A 110 19.21 8.50 5.06
N PHE A 111 19.70 9.17 4.02
CA PHE A 111 21.03 8.86 3.47
C PHE A 111 22.15 9.08 4.49
N GLY A 112 22.04 10.10 5.36
CA GLY A 112 23.00 10.35 6.44
C GLY A 112 23.20 9.14 7.36
N GLN A 113 22.16 8.32 7.57
CA GLN A 113 22.25 7.13 8.41
C GLN A 113 23.23 6.08 7.85
N LEU A 114 23.42 6.01 6.52
CA LEU A 114 24.43 5.14 5.92
C LEU A 114 25.85 5.63 6.24
N VAL A 115 26.03 6.95 6.34
CA VAL A 115 27.31 7.58 6.68
C VAL A 115 27.59 7.42 8.17
N GLU A 116 26.61 7.69 9.02
CA GLU A 116 26.69 7.52 10.48
C GLU A 116 27.00 6.08 10.89
N ARG A 117 26.42 5.10 10.22
CA ARG A 117 26.71 3.66 10.43
C ARG A 117 28.02 3.19 9.79
N GLY A 118 28.75 4.07 9.10
CA GLY A 118 30.02 3.75 8.44
C GLY A 118 29.89 2.84 7.23
N MET A 119 28.67 2.64 6.71
CA MET A 119 28.40 1.85 5.49
C MET A 119 28.89 2.57 4.23
N LEU A 120 28.91 3.90 4.27
CA LEU A 120 29.60 4.76 3.31
C LEU A 120 30.47 5.74 4.08
N ARG A 121 31.64 6.08 3.55
CA ARG A 121 32.57 7.00 4.23
C ARG A 121 32.56 8.38 3.59
N PRO A 122 32.69 9.47 4.36
CA PRO A 122 32.93 10.79 3.80
C PRO A 122 34.17 10.78 2.88
N GLY A 123 34.05 11.38 1.70
CA GLY A 123 35.07 11.37 0.64
C GLY A 123 34.92 10.25 -0.38
N GLU A 124 34.13 9.21 -0.10
CA GLU A 124 33.87 8.11 -1.02
C GLU A 124 33.13 8.59 -2.28
N GLU A 125 33.54 8.09 -3.46
CA GLU A 125 32.92 8.44 -4.74
C GLU A 125 31.78 7.49 -5.07
N LEU A 126 30.58 8.04 -5.22
CA LEU A 126 29.45 7.37 -5.84
C LEU A 126 29.48 7.61 -7.34
N LEU A 127 29.18 6.56 -8.11
CA LEU A 127 29.05 6.59 -9.56
C LEU A 127 27.57 6.43 -9.93
N SER A 128 27.08 7.20 -10.89
CA SER A 128 25.74 6.94 -11.45
C SER A 128 25.73 5.56 -12.13
N LEU A 129 24.63 4.82 -12.05
CA LEU A 129 24.57 3.47 -12.64
C LEU A 129 24.74 3.46 -14.17
N ASN A 130 24.49 4.59 -14.83
CA ASN A 130 24.79 4.80 -16.25
C ASN A 130 26.27 5.11 -16.53
N GLY A 131 27.11 5.22 -15.50
CA GLY A 131 28.55 5.47 -15.58
C GLY A 131 28.96 6.91 -15.91
N ARG A 132 28.00 7.83 -16.10
CA ARG A 132 28.26 9.18 -16.64
C ARG A 132 28.75 10.19 -15.61
N TYR A 133 28.30 10.06 -14.36
CA TYR A 133 28.49 11.09 -13.34
C TYR A 133 29.02 10.51 -12.05
N LYS A 134 29.77 11.34 -11.33
CA LYS A 134 30.31 11.02 -10.01
C LYS A 134 29.94 12.10 -9.01
N ALA A 135 29.79 11.69 -7.75
CA ALA A 135 29.62 12.60 -6.63
C ALA A 135 30.32 12.05 -5.39
N LYS A 136 30.89 12.93 -4.56
CA LYS A 136 31.55 12.55 -3.30
C LYS A 136 30.58 12.65 -2.14
N VAL A 137 30.65 11.68 -1.24
CA VAL A 137 29.88 11.66 0.02
C VAL A 137 30.47 12.68 0.99
N ARG A 138 29.61 13.48 1.64
CA ARG A 138 29.99 14.42 2.71
C ARG A 138 29.59 13.88 4.08
N ALA A 139 30.27 14.37 5.12
CA ALA A 139 30.04 13.93 6.50
C ALA A 139 28.64 14.24 7.04
N ASP A 140 27.97 15.24 6.46
CA ASP A 140 26.60 15.65 6.81
C ASP A 140 25.50 14.84 6.09
N GLY A 141 25.86 13.77 5.37
CA GLY A 141 24.89 12.99 4.60
C GLY A 141 24.39 13.71 3.34
N THR A 142 25.18 14.63 2.79
CA THR A 142 24.96 15.22 1.46
C THR A 142 25.96 14.68 0.44
N LEU A 143 25.69 14.95 -0.84
CA LEU A 143 26.64 14.72 -1.92
C LEU A 143 27.17 16.04 -2.45
N VAL A 144 28.40 16.01 -2.97
CA VAL A 144 29.00 17.07 -3.77
C VAL A 144 29.40 16.51 -5.13
N GLY A 145 28.76 17.00 -6.19
CA GLY A 145 29.18 16.82 -7.58
C GLY A 145 30.06 18.00 -8.02
N ALA A 146 30.37 18.08 -9.32
CA ALA A 146 31.26 19.12 -9.87
C ALA A 146 30.86 20.55 -9.44
N ASP A 147 29.63 20.97 -9.76
CA ASP A 147 29.12 22.32 -9.48
C ASP A 147 27.80 22.31 -8.69
N ILE A 148 27.60 21.26 -7.88
CA ILE A 148 26.42 21.17 -7.02
C ILE A 148 26.70 20.43 -5.72
N LYS A 149 26.12 20.96 -4.63
CA LYS A 149 25.95 20.29 -3.35
C LYS A 149 24.47 20.11 -3.03
N GLY A 150 24.11 19.00 -2.41
CA GLY A 150 22.74 18.75 -1.98
C GLY A 150 22.48 17.30 -1.60
N SER A 151 21.21 16.94 -1.43
CA SER A 151 20.82 15.55 -1.21
C SER A 151 21.16 14.66 -2.40
N ILE A 152 21.19 13.33 -2.17
CA ILE A 152 21.38 12.31 -3.23
C ILE A 152 20.42 12.50 -4.42
N HIS A 153 19.22 13.04 -4.16
CA HIS A 153 18.19 13.29 -5.16
C HIS A 153 18.47 14.56 -5.97
N GLN A 154 18.77 15.66 -5.29
CA GLN A 154 19.03 16.96 -5.93
C GLN A 154 20.29 16.92 -6.81
N VAL A 155 21.35 16.29 -6.31
CA VAL A 155 22.61 16.15 -7.05
C VAL A 155 22.42 15.26 -8.27
N GLY A 156 21.73 14.13 -8.12
CA GLY A 156 21.41 13.25 -9.26
C GLY A 156 20.52 13.93 -10.31
N ALA A 157 19.49 14.65 -9.89
CA ALA A 157 18.56 15.34 -10.79
C ALA A 157 19.26 16.43 -11.61
N LYS A 158 20.08 17.27 -10.95
CA LYS A 158 20.81 18.34 -11.64
C LYS A 158 21.88 17.82 -12.59
N LEU A 159 22.64 16.78 -12.20
CA LEU A 159 23.67 16.21 -13.07
C LEU A 159 23.06 15.53 -14.31
N GLU A 160 21.92 14.86 -14.15
CA GLU A 160 21.21 14.21 -15.26
C GLU A 160 20.40 15.20 -16.13
N GLY A 161 20.23 16.45 -15.68
CA GLY A 161 19.35 17.44 -16.34
C GLY A 161 17.86 17.09 -16.24
N ALA A 162 17.47 16.32 -15.22
CA ALA A 162 16.11 15.82 -15.03
C ALA A 162 15.36 16.64 -13.95
N PRO A 163 14.01 16.76 -14.03
CA PRO A 163 13.22 17.47 -13.02
C PRO A 163 13.23 16.76 -11.65
N SER A 164 13.50 15.46 -11.61
CA SER A 164 13.63 14.69 -10.37
C SER A 164 14.53 13.47 -10.59
N CYS A 165 15.09 12.95 -9.49
CA CYS A 165 15.92 11.74 -9.51
C CYS A 165 15.76 10.94 -8.21
N ASN A 166 15.55 9.62 -8.33
CA ASN A 166 15.63 8.72 -7.19
C ASN A 166 17.09 8.35 -6.90
N GLY A 167 17.75 9.14 -6.05
CA GLY A 167 19.16 8.96 -5.69
C GLY A 167 19.51 7.56 -5.20
N TRP A 168 18.59 6.84 -4.54
CA TRP A 168 18.83 5.48 -4.04
C TRP A 168 19.13 4.47 -5.14
N THR A 169 18.42 4.58 -6.27
CA THR A 169 18.58 3.69 -7.42
C THR A 169 19.47 4.31 -8.51
N TYR A 170 19.81 5.59 -8.40
CA TYR A 170 20.65 6.27 -9.37
C TYR A 170 22.14 6.16 -9.03
N TRP A 171 22.49 6.32 -7.76
CA TRP A 171 23.86 6.24 -7.28
C TRP A 171 24.24 4.82 -6.92
N GLY A 172 25.45 4.43 -7.29
CA GLY A 172 26.08 3.19 -6.85
C GLY A 172 27.44 3.45 -6.22
N TYR A 173 27.82 2.55 -5.32
CA TYR A 173 29.14 2.50 -4.71
C TYR A 173 29.90 1.29 -5.25
N LYS A 174 31.23 1.28 -5.12
CA LYS A 174 32.04 0.15 -5.57
C LYS A 174 32.11 -0.92 -4.49
N ARG A 175 31.74 -2.15 -4.83
CA ARG A 175 31.90 -3.34 -4.01
C ARG A 175 32.38 -4.49 -4.87
N ASP A 176 33.49 -5.11 -4.48
CA ASP A 176 34.10 -6.25 -5.19
C ASP A 176 34.29 -5.99 -6.71
N GLY A 177 34.73 -4.78 -7.04
CA GLY A 177 34.95 -4.34 -8.43
C GLY A 177 33.69 -4.02 -9.23
N LYS A 178 32.49 -4.20 -8.67
CA LYS A 178 31.20 -3.90 -9.31
C LYS A 178 30.55 -2.67 -8.70
N THR A 179 29.83 -1.91 -9.53
CA THR A 179 29.00 -0.79 -9.08
C THR A 179 27.65 -1.33 -8.62
N VAL A 180 27.33 -1.15 -7.34
CA VAL A 180 26.08 -1.64 -6.72
C VAL A 180 25.25 -0.45 -6.26
N PRO A 181 23.92 -0.42 -6.48
CA PRO A 181 23.08 0.69 -6.03
C PRO A 181 23.17 0.90 -4.51
N ILE A 182 23.20 2.15 -4.07
CA ILE A 182 23.18 2.48 -2.63
C ILE A 182 21.87 2.07 -1.95
N ASP A 183 20.80 1.81 -2.71
CA ASP A 183 19.54 1.23 -2.21
C ASP A 183 19.76 -0.10 -1.47
N MET A 184 20.76 -0.89 -1.85
CA MET A 184 21.06 -2.15 -1.15
C MET A 184 21.44 -1.92 0.32
N LEU A 185 22.20 -0.85 0.60
CA LEU A 185 22.58 -0.47 1.96
C LEU A 185 21.36 0.02 2.75
N ARG A 186 20.44 0.73 2.09
CA ARG A 186 19.16 1.13 2.69
C ARG A 186 18.31 -0.09 3.07
N GLN A 187 18.25 -1.10 2.22
CA GLN A 187 17.51 -2.33 2.51
C GLN A 187 18.15 -3.14 3.65
N GLN A 188 19.48 -3.16 3.73
CA GLN A 188 20.17 -3.77 4.87
C GLN A 188 19.79 -3.09 6.20
N ILE A 189 19.80 -1.76 6.27
CA ILE A 189 19.35 -1.03 7.47
C ILE A 189 17.90 -1.40 7.80
N ARG A 190 17.01 -1.45 6.80
CA ARG A 190 15.60 -1.80 7.01
C ARG A 190 15.41 -3.22 7.54
N SER A 191 16.22 -4.18 7.09
CA SER A 191 16.15 -5.56 7.61
C SER A 191 16.59 -5.68 9.06
N GLU A 192 17.40 -4.74 9.56
CA GLU A 192 17.83 -4.68 10.97
C GLU A 192 16.85 -3.91 11.86
N MET A 193 15.88 -3.20 11.28
CA MET A 193 14.83 -2.47 12.02
C MET A 193 13.59 -3.31 12.31
N ASN A 194 13.49 -4.49 11.67
CA ASN A 194 12.41 -5.47 11.84
C ASN A 194 12.88 -6.62 12.73
#